data_AF-A0A7X3PR22-F1
#
_entry.id   AF-A0A7X3PR22-F1
#
_cell.length_a   1.000
_cell.length_b   1.000
_cell.length_c   1.000
_cell.angle_alpha   90.00
_cell.angle_beta   90.00
_cell.angle_gamma   90.00
#
_symmetry.space_group_name_H-M   'P 1'
#
loop_
_entity.id
_entity.type
_entity.pdbx_description
1 polymer ?
#
loop_
_entity_poly.entity_id
_entity_poly.type
_entity_poly.pdbx_seq_one_letter_code
_entity_poly.pdbx_strand_id
1 'polypeptide(L)'
;MAIIRPKILVVDDEPDLEHLVRQRMRREIRSGQYSFMFAQNGVEALEVLSEEQDIDMVLSDINMPRMDGLTLLEQIPKVDPNIRSVIVSAYGDMKNIRTAMNRGAFDFITKPIDFEDMKVTIQRTLHHLELWREALESRDKLVALQNELSVANKMQQSILPTSFPTGSGFEIFGSMKPARDVGGDFFDVLSLEDGRIGLVVADVSDKG
;
A
#
# COMPACT_ATOMS: atom_id res chain seq x y z
N MET A 1 12.74 -2.39 -14.76
CA MET A 1 11.51 -1.73 -14.30
C MET A 1 11.33 -0.46 -15.11
N ALA A 2 10.15 -0.23 -15.68
CA ALA A 2 9.84 1.09 -16.21
C ALA A 2 9.93 2.08 -15.04
N ILE A 3 10.71 3.15 -15.19
CA ILE A 3 10.73 4.24 -14.22
C ILE A 3 9.39 4.95 -14.40
N ILE A 4 8.41 4.60 -13.57
CA ILE A 4 7.12 5.29 -13.53
C ILE A 4 7.43 6.68 -12.99
N ARG A 5 7.24 7.69 -13.83
CA ARG A 5 7.45 9.09 -13.45
C ARG A 5 6.20 9.54 -12.71
N PRO A 6 6.32 10.03 -11.47
CA PRO A 6 5.15 10.48 -10.75
C PRO A 6 4.38 11.56 -11.51
N LYS A 7 3.05 11.45 -11.55
CA LYS A 7 2.16 12.44 -12.17
C LYS A 7 1.48 13.29 -11.10
N ILE A 8 1.59 14.60 -11.26
CA ILE A 8 1.03 15.60 -10.35
C ILE A 8 -0.02 16.39 -11.10
N LEU A 9 -1.26 16.40 -10.60
CA LEU A 9 -2.33 17.24 -11.12
C LEU A 9 -2.34 18.57 -10.36
N VAL A 10 -2.22 19.68 -11.08
CA VAL A 10 -2.35 21.04 -10.52
C VAL A 10 -3.72 21.58 -10.88
N VAL A 11 -4.47 22.05 -9.88
CA VAL A 11 -5.83 22.55 -10.02
C VAL A 11 -5.87 23.98 -9.51
N ASP A 12 -6.03 24.93 -10.43
CA ASP A 12 -6.11 26.36 -10.14
C ASP A 12 -6.81 27.05 -11.32
N ASP A 13 -7.65 28.05 -11.03
CA ASP A 13 -8.40 28.77 -12.06
C ASP A 13 -7.61 29.90 -12.73
N GLU A 14 -6.40 30.21 -12.25
CA GLU A 14 -5.49 31.15 -12.86
C GLU A 14 -4.77 30.53 -14.09
N PRO A 15 -5.06 30.98 -15.33
CA PRO A 15 -4.48 30.38 -16.54
C PRO A 15 -2.95 30.56 -16.63
N ASP A 16 -2.40 31.57 -15.96
CA ASP A 16 -0.96 31.84 -15.94
C ASP A 16 -0.17 30.85 -15.05
N LEU A 17 -0.84 30.15 -14.11
CA LEU A 17 -0.16 29.23 -13.21
C LEU A 17 0.49 28.07 -13.97
N GLU A 18 -0.18 27.52 -14.98
CA GLU A 18 0.37 26.44 -15.80
C GLU A 18 1.71 26.85 -16.42
N HIS A 19 1.75 28.01 -17.05
CA HIS A 19 2.97 28.51 -17.68
C HIS A 19 4.08 28.70 -16.64
N LEU A 20 3.73 29.26 -15.48
CA LEU A 20 4.68 29.53 -14.41
C LEU A 20 5.26 28.24 -13.81
N VAL A 21 4.43 27.23 -13.54
CA VAL A 21 4.86 25.91 -13.05
C VAL A 21 5.80 25.25 -14.05
N ARG A 22 5.42 25.21 -15.34
CA ARG A 22 6.27 24.65 -16.40
C ARG A 22 7.61 25.37 -16.52
N GLN A 23 7.62 26.69 -16.39
CA GLN A 23 8.84 27.50 -16.47
C GLN A 23 9.75 27.27 -15.25
N ARG A 24 9.19 27.30 -14.04
CA ARG A 24 9.95 27.21 -12.78
C ARG A 24 10.43 25.79 -12.48
N MET A 25 9.64 24.76 -12.84
CA MET A 25 9.96 23.33 -12.63
C MET A 25 10.60 22.67 -13.86
N ARG A 26 11.08 23.46 -14.82
CA ARG A 26 11.58 22.98 -16.11
C ARG A 26 12.75 21.99 -15.97
N ARG A 27 13.59 22.12 -14.93
CA ARG A 27 14.75 21.22 -14.74
C ARG A 27 14.29 19.83 -14.34
N GLU A 28 13.36 19.77 -13.40
CA GLU A 28 12.77 18.58 -12.80
C GLU A 28 11.89 17.81 -13.81
N ILE A 29 11.12 18.55 -14.61
CA ILE A 29 10.35 17.97 -15.72
C ILE A 29 11.28 17.33 -16.76
N ARG A 30 12.38 18.01 -17.14
CA ARG A 30 13.31 17.47 -18.15
C ARG A 30 14.15 16.31 -17.66
N SER A 31 14.53 16.30 -16.38
CA SER A 31 15.21 15.14 -15.78
C SER A 31 14.26 13.96 -15.57
N GLY A 32 12.95 14.16 -15.76
CA GLY A 32 11.93 13.12 -15.62
C GLY A 32 11.65 12.74 -14.16
N GLN A 33 11.90 13.67 -13.22
CA GLN A 33 11.61 13.43 -11.80
C GLN A 33 10.11 13.31 -11.53
N TYR A 34 9.29 14.08 -12.25
CA TYR A 34 7.83 14.02 -12.22
C TYR A 34 7.28 14.79 -13.44
N SER A 35 5.99 14.61 -13.72
CA SER A 35 5.25 15.34 -14.75
C SER A 35 4.01 16.00 -14.19
N PHE A 36 3.56 17.07 -14.86
CA PHE A 36 2.39 17.83 -14.44
C PHE A 36 1.25 17.71 -15.45
N MET A 37 0.04 17.60 -14.91
CA MET A 37 -1.23 17.84 -15.59
C MET A 37 -1.94 19.01 -14.93
N PHE A 38 -2.89 19.63 -15.63
CA PHE A 38 -3.53 20.85 -15.20
C PHE A 38 -5.05 20.74 -15.38
N ALA A 39 -5.80 21.31 -14.44
CA ALA A 39 -7.24 21.48 -14.51
C ALA A 39 -7.61 22.86 -13.93
N GLN A 40 -8.69 23.46 -14.38
CA GLN A 40 -9.07 24.83 -14.01
C GLN A 40 -10.06 24.91 -12.85
N ASN A 41 -10.57 23.78 -12.37
CA ASN A 41 -11.55 23.68 -11.29
C ASN A 41 -11.68 22.24 -10.80
N GLY A 42 -12.35 22.04 -9.66
CA GLY A 42 -12.54 20.70 -9.09
C GLY A 42 -13.35 19.73 -9.96
N VAL A 43 -14.25 20.21 -10.83
CA VAL A 43 -15.03 19.31 -11.71
C VAL A 43 -14.13 18.72 -12.80
N GLU A 44 -13.37 19.58 -13.48
CA GLU A 44 -12.38 19.15 -14.48
C GLU A 44 -11.29 18.28 -13.86
N ALA A 45 -10.86 18.59 -12.63
CA ALA A 45 -9.90 17.76 -11.92
C ALA A 45 -10.43 16.32 -11.72
N LEU A 46 -11.71 16.16 -11.35
CA LEU A 46 -12.32 14.83 -11.20
C LEU A 46 -12.47 14.11 -12.54
N GLU A 47 -12.75 14.82 -13.63
CA GLU A 47 -12.76 14.25 -14.98
C GLU A 47 -11.35 13.70 -15.32
N VAL A 48 -10.30 14.50 -15.13
CA VAL A 48 -8.91 14.09 -15.35
C VAL A 48 -8.52 12.90 -14.46
N LEU A 49 -8.89 12.91 -13.17
CA LEU A 49 -8.63 11.81 -12.24
C LEU A 49 -9.35 10.51 -12.63
N SER A 50 -10.48 10.61 -13.34
CA SER A 50 -11.22 9.44 -13.82
C SER A 50 -10.64 8.84 -15.10
N GLU A 51 -10.03 9.68 -15.95
CA GLU A 51 -9.40 9.27 -17.21
C GLU A 51 -7.97 8.76 -17.00
N GLU A 52 -7.22 9.37 -16.09
CA GLU A 52 -5.81 9.10 -15.83
C GLU A 52 -5.62 8.41 -14.47
N GLN A 53 -5.41 7.09 -14.49
CA GLN A 53 -5.33 6.25 -13.28
C GLN A 53 -3.96 6.24 -12.58
N ASP A 54 -2.96 6.95 -13.13
CA ASP A 54 -1.59 6.98 -12.62
C ASP A 54 -1.20 8.34 -12.04
N ILE A 55 -2.18 9.15 -11.63
CA ILE A 55 -1.96 10.38 -10.86
C ILE A 55 -1.60 10.01 -9.42
N ASP A 56 -0.48 10.53 -8.94
CA ASP A 56 0.01 10.26 -7.58
C ASP A 56 -0.44 11.34 -6.59
N MET A 57 -0.53 12.58 -7.06
CA MET A 57 -0.66 13.76 -6.23
C MET A 57 -1.53 14.82 -6.89
N VAL A 58 -2.33 15.52 -6.08
CA VAL A 58 -3.11 16.69 -6.50
C VAL A 58 -2.64 17.91 -5.71
N LEU A 59 -2.28 18.98 -6.40
CA LEU A 59 -2.08 20.32 -5.86
C LEU A 59 -3.32 21.14 -6.21
N SER A 60 -4.12 21.58 -5.23
CA SER A 60 -5.37 22.30 -5.52
C SER A 60 -5.44 23.63 -4.78
N ASP A 61 -5.81 24.70 -5.49
CA ASP A 61 -6.32 25.90 -4.80
C ASP A 61 -7.63 25.56 -4.08
N ILE A 62 -7.95 26.33 -3.05
CA ILE A 62 -9.22 26.24 -2.34
C ILE A 62 -10.31 26.96 -3.12
N ASN A 63 -10.07 28.20 -3.53
CA ASN A 63 -11.12 29.08 -4.01
C ASN A 63 -11.20 29.05 -5.53
N MET A 64 -11.93 28.08 -6.08
CA MET A 64 -12.10 27.90 -7.52
C MET A 64 -13.58 27.91 -7.92
N PRO A 65 -13.92 28.29 -9.16
CA PRO A 65 -15.28 28.23 -9.68
C PRO A 65 -15.75 26.77 -9.85
N ARG A 66 -17.08 26.57 -9.97
CA ARG A 66 -17.77 25.28 -10.15
C ARG A 66 -17.65 24.30 -8.97
N MET A 67 -16.44 23.97 -8.54
CA MET A 67 -16.15 23.13 -7.38
C MET A 67 -14.88 23.62 -6.70
N ASP A 68 -15.00 23.93 -5.41
CA ASP A 68 -13.88 24.38 -4.58
C ASP A 68 -12.92 23.22 -4.19
N GLY A 69 -11.70 23.57 -3.79
CA GLY A 69 -10.66 22.61 -3.45
C GLY A 69 -10.98 21.77 -2.20
N LEU A 70 -11.80 22.30 -1.27
CA LEU A 70 -12.20 21.56 -0.08
C LEU A 70 -13.23 20.47 -0.40
N THR A 71 -14.08 20.72 -1.37
CA THR A 71 -15.05 19.75 -1.91
C THR A 71 -14.32 18.73 -2.77
N LEU A 72 -13.38 19.16 -3.61
CA LEU A 72 -12.51 18.27 -4.39
C LEU A 72 -11.75 17.30 -3.47
N LEU A 73 -11.16 17.80 -2.37
CA LEU A 73 -10.45 17.01 -1.38
C LEU A 73 -11.31 15.86 -0.80
N GLU A 74 -12.61 16.08 -0.60
CA GLU A 74 -13.53 15.03 -0.12
C GLU A 74 -13.91 14.00 -1.20
N GLN A 75 -13.78 14.35 -2.48
CA GLN A 75 -14.11 13.46 -3.60
C GLN A 75 -12.92 12.62 -4.06
N ILE A 76 -11.69 13.15 -4.00
CA ILE A 76 -10.47 12.46 -4.45
C ILE A 76 -10.36 11.03 -3.88
N PRO A 77 -10.54 10.77 -2.56
CA PRO A 77 -10.43 9.42 -2.02
C PRO A 77 -11.48 8.42 -2.53
N LYS A 78 -12.59 8.91 -3.11
CA LYS A 78 -13.62 8.07 -3.72
C LYS A 78 -13.24 7.64 -5.13
N VAL A 79 -12.37 8.41 -5.80
CA VAL A 79 -11.81 8.06 -7.11
C VAL A 79 -10.63 7.13 -6.89
N ASP A 80 -9.64 7.56 -6.11
CA ASP A 80 -8.52 6.72 -5.68
C ASP A 80 -8.02 7.17 -4.28
N PRO A 81 -8.13 6.30 -3.25
CA PRO A 81 -7.67 6.60 -1.90
C PRO A 81 -6.14 6.70 -1.76
N ASN A 82 -5.37 6.32 -2.78
CA ASN A 82 -3.92 6.39 -2.77
C ASN A 82 -3.39 7.78 -3.13
N ILE A 83 -4.20 8.62 -3.79
CA ILE A 83 -3.80 9.96 -4.21
C ILE A 83 -3.59 10.86 -3.00
N ARG A 84 -2.46 11.59 -2.98
CA ARG A 84 -2.17 12.57 -1.94
C ARG A 84 -2.56 13.97 -2.39
N SER A 85 -3.42 14.61 -1.60
CA SER A 85 -3.89 15.95 -1.89
C SER A 85 -3.11 16.97 -1.06
N VAL A 86 -2.59 18.00 -1.70
CA VAL A 86 -1.95 19.16 -1.06
C VAL A 86 -2.71 20.40 -1.46
N ILE A 87 -3.04 21.21 -0.46
CA ILE A 87 -3.86 22.40 -0.66
C ILE A 87 -2.99 23.64 -0.81
N VAL A 88 -3.22 24.41 -1.86
CA VAL A 88 -2.61 25.71 -2.08
C VAL A 88 -3.61 26.77 -1.58
N SER A 89 -3.19 27.68 -0.69
CA SER A 89 -4.11 28.63 -0.07
C SER A 89 -3.43 29.94 0.32
N ALA A 90 -4.16 31.05 0.34
CA ALA A 90 -3.63 32.32 0.85
C ALA A 90 -3.29 32.22 2.35
N TYR A 91 -2.23 32.91 2.79
CA TYR A 91 -1.78 32.95 4.19
C TYR A 91 -2.87 33.39 5.18
N GLY A 92 -3.81 34.25 4.74
CA GLY A 92 -4.93 34.73 5.56
C GLY A 92 -6.01 33.68 5.85
N ASP A 93 -5.93 32.50 5.24
CA ASP A 93 -6.99 31.50 5.27
C ASP A 93 -6.68 30.28 6.17
N MET A 94 -6.16 30.56 7.37
CA MET A 94 -5.83 29.54 8.36
C MET A 94 -7.01 28.66 8.75
N LYS A 95 -8.24 29.16 8.64
CA LYS A 95 -9.45 28.39 8.91
C LYS A 95 -9.64 27.31 7.83
N ASN A 96 -9.54 27.65 6.55
CA ASN A 96 -9.70 26.66 5.49
C ASN A 96 -8.52 25.70 5.42
N ILE A 97 -7.28 26.16 5.68
CA ILE A 97 -6.12 25.26 5.83
C ILE A 97 -6.38 24.23 6.94
N ARG A 98 -6.84 24.66 8.12
CA ARG A 98 -7.17 23.74 9.21
C ARG A 98 -8.27 22.75 8.81
N THR A 99 -9.31 23.24 8.14
CA THR A 99 -10.39 22.39 7.62
C THR A 99 -9.86 21.36 6.63
N ALA A 100 -9.00 21.76 5.70
CA ALA A 100 -8.35 20.87 4.73
C ALA A 100 -7.54 19.76 5.43
N MET A 101 -6.68 20.12 6.39
CA MET A 101 -5.89 19.14 7.14
C MET A 101 -6.79 18.16 7.89
N ASN A 102 -7.87 18.63 8.52
CA ASN A 102 -8.85 17.78 9.21
C ASN A 102 -9.62 16.86 8.24
N ARG A 103 -9.75 17.25 6.97
CA ARG A 103 -10.37 16.45 5.90
C ARG A 103 -9.40 15.52 5.20
N GLY A 104 -8.15 15.43 5.66
CA GLY A 104 -7.16 14.48 5.14
C GLY A 104 -6.27 15.04 4.04
N ALA A 105 -6.17 16.36 3.88
CA ALA A 105 -5.08 16.94 3.09
C ALA A 105 -3.74 16.48 3.68
N PHE A 106 -2.83 16.04 2.81
CA PHE A 106 -1.51 15.58 3.19
C PHE A 106 -0.66 16.74 3.72
N ASP A 107 -0.78 17.89 3.05
CA ASP A 107 0.01 19.08 3.35
C ASP A 107 -0.62 20.33 2.72
N PHE A 108 -0.01 21.49 2.92
CA PHE A 108 -0.42 22.74 2.29
C PHE A 108 0.76 23.60 1.81
N ILE A 109 0.47 24.49 0.87
CA ILE A 109 1.39 25.51 0.35
C ILE A 109 0.69 26.88 0.44
N THR A 110 1.42 27.91 0.88
CA THR A 110 0.87 29.27 1.00
C THR A 110 1.03 30.07 -0.29
N LYS A 111 0.01 30.84 -0.69
CA LYS A 111 0.12 31.90 -1.71
C LYS A 111 0.73 33.18 -1.08
N PRO A 112 1.60 33.94 -1.79
CA PRO A 112 2.12 33.65 -3.14
C PRO A 112 3.05 32.44 -3.13
N ILE A 113 2.96 31.62 -4.19
CA ILE A 113 3.68 30.34 -4.26
C ILE A 113 5.19 30.58 -4.31
N ASP A 114 5.89 30.16 -3.25
CA ASP A 114 7.32 29.93 -3.31
C ASP A 114 7.56 28.58 -3.98
N PHE A 115 8.24 28.61 -5.12
CA PHE A 115 8.52 27.42 -5.93
C PHE A 115 9.55 26.49 -5.30
N GLU A 116 10.39 26.99 -4.39
CA GLU A 116 11.31 26.13 -3.65
C GLU A 116 10.57 25.37 -2.55
N ASP A 117 9.67 26.04 -1.82
CA ASP A 117 8.79 25.38 -0.85
C ASP A 117 7.86 24.36 -1.54
N MET A 118 7.29 24.71 -2.70
CA MET A 118 6.47 23.78 -3.49
C MET A 118 7.26 22.53 -3.87
N LYS A 119 8.54 22.64 -4.26
CA LYS A 119 9.37 21.46 -4.55
C LYS A 119 9.59 20.60 -3.32
N VAL A 120 9.88 21.22 -2.17
CA VAL A 120 10.07 20.51 -0.91
C VAL A 120 8.80 19.74 -0.54
N THR A 121 7.63 20.37 -0.66
CA THR A 121 6.34 19.72 -0.41
C THR A 121 6.06 18.58 -1.39
N ILE A 122 6.31 18.78 -2.69
CA ILE A 122 6.19 17.71 -3.70
C ILE A 122 7.11 16.53 -3.34
N GLN A 123 8.40 16.78 -3.11
CA GLN A 123 9.38 15.74 -2.79
C GLN A 123 9.00 14.97 -1.53
N ARG A 124 8.59 15.67 -0.47
CA ARG A 124 8.11 15.06 0.77
C ARG A 124 6.89 14.17 0.52
N THR A 125 5.94 14.64 -0.28
CA THR A 125 4.71 13.89 -0.60
C THR A 125 5.00 12.65 -1.43
N LEU A 126 5.83 12.78 -2.46
CA LEU A 126 6.24 11.66 -3.31
C LEU A 126 7.06 10.61 -2.54
N HIS A 127 7.97 11.05 -1.67
CA HIS A 127 8.73 10.12 -0.83
C HIS A 127 7.82 9.34 0.12
N HIS A 128 6.82 10.01 0.71
CA HIS A 128 5.83 9.32 1.53
C HIS A 128 5.01 8.30 0.71
N LEU A 129 4.65 8.62 -0.53
CA LEU A 129 3.97 7.69 -1.43
C LEU A 129 4.82 6.47 -1.77
N GLU A 130 6.11 6.67 -2.02
CA GLU A 130 7.08 5.60 -2.27
C GLU A 130 7.17 4.64 -1.07
N LEU A 131 7.38 5.18 0.14
CA LEU A 131 7.41 4.39 1.37
C LEU A 131 6.09 3.61 1.60
N TRP A 132 4.95 4.23 1.29
CA TRP A 132 3.65 3.58 1.41
C TRP A 132 3.49 2.41 0.43
N ARG A 133 3.94 2.58 -0.82
CA ARG A 133 3.94 1.52 -1.83
C ARG A 133 4.84 0.35 -1.42
N GLU A 134 6.06 0.64 -0.96
CA GLU A 134 6.99 -0.39 -0.47
C GLU A 134 6.42 -1.16 0.72
N ALA A 135 5.76 -0.48 1.66
CA ALA A 135 5.13 -1.11 2.81
C ALA A 135 3.97 -2.03 2.37
N LEU A 136 3.16 -1.59 1.41
CA LEU A 136 2.05 -2.38 0.87
C LEU A 136 2.57 -3.65 0.19
N GLU A 137 3.58 -3.52 -0.69
CA GLU A 137 4.19 -4.66 -1.37
C GLU A 137 4.82 -5.65 -0.38
N SER A 138 5.50 -5.14 0.65
CA SER A 138 6.12 -5.96 1.68
C SER A 138 5.08 -6.75 2.46
N ARG A 139 3.97 -6.10 2.82
CA ARG A 139 2.85 -6.76 3.49
C ARG A 139 2.25 -7.86 2.62
N ASP A 140 2.01 -7.59 1.35
CA ASP A 140 1.37 -8.56 0.44
C ASP A 140 2.29 -9.78 0.21
N LYS A 141 3.61 -9.56 0.14
CA LYS A 141 4.61 -10.65 0.12
C LYS A 141 4.56 -11.50 1.40
N LEU A 142 4.45 -10.88 2.57
CA LEU A 142 4.33 -11.61 3.84
C LEU A 142 3.06 -12.46 3.90
N VAL A 143 1.93 -11.91 3.43
CA VAL A 143 0.65 -12.65 3.37
C VAL A 143 0.76 -13.85 2.43
N ALA A 144 1.38 -13.68 1.26
CA ALA A 144 1.60 -14.78 0.32
C ALA A 144 2.45 -15.90 0.94
N LEU A 145 3.55 -15.55 1.60
CA LEU A 145 4.42 -16.52 2.29
C LEU A 145 3.70 -17.26 3.42
N GLN A 146 2.90 -16.54 4.22
CA GLN A 146 2.08 -17.15 5.27
C GLN A 146 1.07 -18.16 4.71
N ASN A 147 0.45 -17.85 3.57
CA ASN A 147 -0.47 -18.78 2.90
C ASN A 147 0.25 -20.04 2.43
N GLU A 148 1.44 -19.90 1.83
CA GLU A 148 2.26 -21.03 1.38
C GLU A 148 2.66 -21.94 2.55
N LEU A 149 3.14 -21.34 3.64
CA LEU A 149 3.48 -22.07 4.86
C LEU A 149 2.25 -22.79 5.47
N SER A 150 1.07 -22.15 5.45
CA SER A 150 -0.18 -22.77 5.92
C SER A 150 -0.59 -23.99 5.09
N VAL A 151 -0.39 -23.94 3.77
CA VAL A 151 -0.64 -25.09 2.88
C VAL A 151 0.33 -26.23 3.19
N ALA A 152 1.62 -25.92 3.33
CA ALA A 152 2.63 -26.90 3.69
C ALA A 152 2.32 -27.58 5.04
N ASN A 153 1.91 -26.81 6.05
CA ASN A 153 1.48 -27.34 7.35
C ASN A 153 0.33 -28.35 7.20
N LYS A 154 -0.73 -27.96 6.46
CA LYS A 154 -1.90 -28.84 6.25
C LYS A 154 -1.52 -30.13 5.54
N MET A 155 -0.63 -30.06 4.55
CA MET A 155 -0.10 -31.25 3.88
C MET A 155 0.65 -32.15 4.86
N GLN A 156 1.56 -31.59 5.66
CA GLN A 156 2.27 -32.35 6.70
C GLN A 156 1.30 -33.03 7.67
N GLN A 157 0.30 -32.29 8.18
CA GLN A 157 -0.69 -32.85 9.10
C GLN A 157 -1.53 -33.96 8.47
N SER A 158 -1.80 -33.90 7.15
CA SER A 158 -2.55 -34.95 6.45
C SER A 158 -1.77 -36.25 6.27
N ILE A 159 -0.44 -36.21 6.35
CA ILE A 159 0.44 -37.40 6.25
C ILE A 159 0.52 -38.11 7.62
N LEU A 160 0.27 -37.41 8.72
CA LEU A 160 0.30 -38.01 10.06
C LEU A 160 -0.85 -39.01 10.23
N PRO A 161 -0.62 -40.16 10.89
CA PRO A 161 -1.64 -41.15 11.12
C PRO A 161 -2.78 -40.57 11.97
N THR A 162 -4.00 -40.66 11.45
CA THR A 162 -5.24 -40.26 12.16
C THR A 162 -5.98 -41.44 12.76
N SER A 163 -5.59 -42.67 12.41
CA SER A 163 -6.11 -43.92 12.95
C SER A 163 -4.96 -44.77 13.48
N PHE A 164 -5.13 -45.31 14.68
CA PHE A 164 -4.11 -46.13 15.33
C PHE A 164 -4.57 -47.59 15.46
N PRO A 165 -3.66 -48.57 15.39
CA PRO A 165 -3.98 -49.95 15.67
C PRO A 165 -4.53 -50.11 17.09
N THR A 166 -5.67 -50.78 17.23
CA THR A 166 -6.26 -51.17 18.52
C THR A 166 -5.83 -52.58 18.92
N GLY A 167 -5.35 -52.75 20.15
CA GLY A 167 -4.92 -54.04 20.71
C GLY A 167 -5.63 -54.40 22.01
N SER A 168 -5.55 -55.66 22.41
CA SER A 168 -6.08 -56.12 23.69
C SER A 168 -5.17 -55.66 24.85
N GLY A 169 -5.51 -54.54 25.48
CA GLY A 169 -4.90 -54.09 26.73
C GLY A 169 -4.30 -52.68 26.73
N PHE A 170 -4.32 -51.95 25.62
CA PHE A 170 -3.85 -50.56 25.54
C PHE A 170 -4.49 -49.81 24.36
N GLU A 171 -4.56 -48.48 24.47
CA GLU A 171 -4.99 -47.57 23.41
C GLU A 171 -3.83 -46.66 23.01
N ILE A 172 -3.72 -46.36 21.72
CA ILE A 172 -2.67 -45.49 21.18
C ILE A 172 -3.30 -44.21 20.67
N PHE A 173 -2.73 -43.09 21.08
CA PHE A 173 -3.08 -41.76 20.60
C PHE A 173 -1.81 -41.02 20.19
N GLY A 174 -1.90 -40.24 19.13
CA GLY A 174 -0.80 -39.42 18.62
C GLY A 174 -1.27 -38.01 18.30
N SER A 175 -0.45 -37.03 18.62
CA SER A 175 -0.64 -35.64 18.21
C SER A 175 0.72 -35.00 18.00
N MET A 176 0.80 -34.11 17.02
CA MET A 176 2.00 -33.32 16.75
C MET A 176 1.65 -31.85 16.73
N LYS A 177 2.47 -31.04 17.40
CA LYS A 177 2.36 -29.59 17.37
C LYS A 177 3.71 -29.00 16.95
N PRO A 178 3.82 -28.46 15.73
CA PRO A 178 5.07 -27.86 15.28
C PRO A 178 5.36 -26.58 16.07
N ALA A 179 6.65 -26.27 16.26
CA ALA A 179 7.10 -25.06 16.96
C ALA A 179 6.97 -23.79 16.09
N ARG A 180 6.95 -23.95 14.76
CA ARG A 180 6.72 -22.91 13.74
C ARG A 180 5.61 -23.38 12.79
N ASP A 181 5.49 -22.74 11.63
CA ASP A 181 4.48 -23.08 10.63
C ASP A 181 4.65 -24.49 10.03
N VAL A 182 5.85 -25.07 9.99
CA VAL A 182 6.07 -26.46 9.54
C VAL A 182 7.09 -27.10 10.47
N GLY A 183 6.88 -28.36 10.86
CA GLY A 183 7.79 -29.11 11.75
C GLY A 183 8.65 -30.10 10.98
N GLY A 184 9.87 -30.37 11.44
CA GLY A 184 10.71 -31.46 10.92
C GLY A 184 10.32 -32.83 11.47
N ASP A 185 9.52 -32.85 12.53
CA ASP A 185 9.12 -34.06 13.23
C ASP A 185 8.07 -34.84 12.41
N PHE A 186 8.16 -36.15 12.48
CA PHE A 186 7.21 -37.11 11.90
C PHE A 186 7.01 -38.27 12.88
N PHE A 187 5.79 -38.83 12.95
CA PHE A 187 5.58 -40.10 13.63
C PHE A 187 4.62 -40.99 12.85
N ASP A 188 4.80 -42.30 13.01
CA ASP A 188 3.92 -43.32 12.44
C ASP A 188 3.71 -44.50 13.41
N VAL A 189 2.60 -45.22 13.27
CA VAL A 189 2.27 -46.40 14.07
C VAL A 189 1.85 -47.54 13.15
N LEU A 190 2.70 -48.57 13.09
CA LEU A 190 2.56 -49.69 12.16
C LEU A 190 2.15 -50.96 12.91
N SER A 191 1.20 -51.71 12.35
CA SER A 191 0.92 -53.09 12.79
C SER A 191 1.95 -54.04 12.19
N LEU A 192 2.57 -54.87 13.04
CA LEU A 192 3.54 -55.89 12.66
C LEU A 192 2.95 -57.29 12.82
N GLU A 193 3.64 -58.30 12.27
CA GLU A 193 3.28 -59.71 12.47
C GLU A 193 3.27 -60.10 13.97
N ASP A 194 2.44 -61.09 14.30
CA ASP A 194 2.26 -61.64 15.66
C ASP A 194 1.65 -60.68 16.68
N GLY A 195 0.89 -59.67 16.22
CA GLY A 195 0.20 -58.71 17.11
C GLY A 195 1.12 -57.65 17.71
N ARG A 196 2.35 -57.50 17.21
CA ARG A 196 3.29 -56.45 17.61
C ARG A 196 2.96 -55.11 16.95
N ILE A 197 3.39 -54.02 17.57
CA ILE A 197 3.21 -52.66 17.05
C ILE A 197 4.58 -51.99 16.96
N GLY A 198 4.86 -51.36 15.82
CA GLY A 198 6.02 -50.50 15.61
C GLY A 198 5.63 -49.03 15.78
N LEU A 199 6.36 -48.31 16.63
CA LEU A 199 6.27 -46.86 16.73
C LEU A 199 7.47 -46.25 16.01
N VAL A 200 7.24 -45.35 15.07
CA VAL A 200 8.28 -44.57 14.40
C VAL A 200 8.13 -43.13 14.85
N VAL A 201 9.23 -42.53 15.30
CA VAL A 201 9.35 -41.08 15.49
C VAL A 201 10.63 -40.67 14.79
N ALA A 202 10.54 -39.71 13.88
CA ALA A 202 11.66 -39.19 13.13
C ALA A 202 11.72 -37.68 13.30
N ASP A 203 12.93 -37.15 13.43
CA ASP A 203 13.23 -35.73 13.40
C ASP A 203 14.13 -35.49 12.19
N VAL A 204 13.64 -34.70 11.23
CA VAL A 204 14.46 -34.29 10.09
C VAL A 204 15.37 -33.16 10.54
N SER A 205 16.62 -33.52 10.85
CA SER A 205 17.68 -32.57 11.15
C SER A 205 17.99 -31.72 9.90
N ASP A 206 18.12 -30.42 10.12
CA ASP A 206 18.22 -29.34 9.12
C ASP A 206 16.89 -28.98 8.43
N LYS A 207 16.36 -27.81 8.81
CA LYS A 207 15.84 -26.69 7.98
C LYS A 207 14.93 -25.82 8.86
N GLY A 208 15.54 -24.89 9.58
CA GLY A 208 14.90 -23.73 10.19
C GLY A 208 15.42 -22.44 9.59
#